data_AF-A0A6S9V4Q1-F1
#
_entry.id   AF-A0A6S9V4Q1-F1
#
_cell.length_a   1.000
_cell.length_b   1.000
_cell.length_c   1.000
_cell.angle_alpha   90.00
_cell.angle_beta   90.00
_cell.angle_gamma   90.00
#
_symmetry.space_group_name_H-M   'P 1'
#
loop_
_entity.id
_entity.type
_entity.pdbx_description
1 polymer ?
#
loop_
_entity_poly.entity_id
_entity_poly.type
_entity_poly.pdbx_seq_one_letter_code
_entity_poly.pdbx_strand_id
1 'polypeptide(L)'
;MAMRPASSSRWLSRLWSRLLTRRGCLCISLLLLLRASLWRSSASRCLAAPPTWRALDGTLMRATTAPTTRTEPSFILLWSTDESQFRLVSKRALEAIFFHHPYASVRVFSNTLPLDFLSPLSAAGFRASVHRYNLSELLAETPAAAWISSTQPEAEEGPYYYSHLTDVLRLALLYKEGGVYLDSDVLLLRPFRLADVPTTHASLAPAAATAPMRNAIGIESYTGSSWSPFRNHVLNGAVLVFPPSSPFLWNAMDEFARTYNPKLWGWNGPELLTRVHARCGFGGDDEVQVHWRVRTQLALSTRFEAVDARVSALTSACKHTERRLDQS
;
A
#
# COMPACT_ATOMS: atom_id res chain seq x y z
N MET A 1 -12.99 -71.40 -55.17
CA MET A 1 -12.70 -69.95 -55.20
C MET A 1 -13.10 -69.38 -53.85
N ALA A 2 -12.20 -69.31 -52.85
CA ALA A 2 -11.31 -68.18 -52.56
C ALA A 2 -12.11 -66.87 -52.40
N MET A 3 -12.17 -66.20 -51.24
CA MET A 3 -11.04 -65.56 -50.54
C MET A 3 -11.28 -65.40 -49.02
N ARG A 4 -10.18 -65.44 -48.25
CA ARG A 4 -10.07 -65.03 -46.83
C ARG A 4 -9.94 -63.50 -46.72
N PRO A 5 -10.36 -62.85 -45.63
CA PRO A 5 -9.96 -61.48 -45.33
C PRO A 5 -8.58 -61.45 -44.65
N ALA A 6 -7.72 -60.56 -45.13
CA ALA A 6 -6.34 -60.36 -44.67
C ALA A 6 -6.26 -59.38 -43.49
N SER A 7 -5.32 -59.67 -42.58
CA SER A 7 -4.98 -58.92 -41.37
C SER A 7 -4.24 -57.61 -41.67
N SER A 8 -4.76 -56.47 -41.19
CA SER A 8 -4.16 -55.13 -41.33
C SER A 8 -3.61 -54.53 -40.02
N SER A 9 -3.16 -55.34 -39.06
CA SER A 9 -2.69 -54.84 -37.74
C SER A 9 -1.16 -54.81 -37.54
N ARG A 10 -0.34 -55.15 -38.54
CA ARG A 10 1.13 -55.23 -38.39
C ARG A 10 1.93 -54.08 -39.00
N TRP A 11 1.29 -53.13 -39.68
CA TRP A 11 1.97 -51.98 -40.30
C TRP A 11 2.08 -50.75 -39.40
N LEU A 12 1.11 -50.51 -38.50
CA LEU A 12 1.13 -49.33 -37.61
C LEU A 12 2.11 -49.45 -36.44
N SER A 13 2.41 -50.67 -35.98
CA SER A 13 3.34 -50.89 -34.86
C SER A 13 4.82 -50.73 -35.23
N ARG A 14 5.19 -50.88 -36.51
CA ARG A 14 6.57 -50.69 -36.98
C ARG A 14 6.92 -49.24 -37.34
N LEU A 15 5.91 -48.39 -37.53
CA LEU A 15 6.12 -46.95 -37.75
C LEU A 15 6.37 -46.20 -36.44
N TRP A 16 5.82 -46.67 -35.32
CA TRP A 16 6.02 -46.08 -34.00
C TRP A 16 7.37 -46.42 -33.35
N SER A 17 7.95 -47.59 -33.65
CA SER A 17 9.22 -48.00 -33.04
C SER A 17 10.48 -47.40 -33.70
N ARG A 18 10.33 -46.58 -34.75
CA ARG A 18 11.47 -45.92 -35.46
C ARG A 18 11.59 -44.42 -35.21
N LEU A 19 10.66 -43.79 -34.50
CA LEU A 19 10.71 -42.37 -34.13
C LEU A 19 11.42 -42.10 -32.79
N LEU A 20 11.73 -43.13 -32.00
CA LEU A 20 12.58 -43.06 -30.81
C LEU A 20 14.06 -43.34 -31.15
N THR A 21 14.61 -42.59 -32.11
CA THR A 21 16.07 -42.49 -32.27
C THR A 21 16.60 -41.42 -31.31
N ARG A 22 17.87 -41.53 -30.86
CA ARG A 22 18.53 -40.58 -29.92
C ARG A 22 18.28 -39.09 -30.22
N ARG A 23 17.99 -38.74 -31.48
CA ARG A 23 17.61 -37.39 -31.94
C ARG A 23 16.24 -36.93 -31.41
N GLY A 24 15.26 -37.82 -31.28
CA GLY A 24 13.94 -37.53 -30.69
C GLY A 24 14.02 -37.22 -29.19
N CYS A 25 14.84 -37.95 -28.44
CA CYS A 25 15.09 -37.66 -27.02
C CYS A 25 15.83 -36.33 -26.83
N LEU A 26 16.83 -36.02 -27.65
CA LEU A 26 17.50 -34.71 -27.63
C LEU A 26 16.54 -33.56 -27.97
N CYS A 27 15.64 -33.71 -28.93
CA CYS A 27 14.63 -32.70 -29.24
C CYS A 27 13.63 -32.51 -28.10
N ILE A 28 13.20 -33.58 -27.42
CA ILE A 28 12.30 -33.48 -26.26
C ILE A 28 13.02 -32.87 -25.06
N SER A 29 14.27 -33.24 -24.78
CA SER A 29 15.08 -32.61 -23.73
C SER A 29 15.37 -31.15 -24.03
N LEU A 30 15.65 -30.79 -25.29
CA LEU A 30 15.84 -29.40 -25.72
C LEU A 30 14.53 -28.61 -25.66
N LEU A 31 13.38 -29.21 -26.00
CA LEU A 31 12.04 -28.61 -25.84
C LEU A 31 11.65 -28.45 -24.38
N LEU A 32 12.03 -29.38 -23.51
CA LEU A 32 11.82 -29.29 -22.05
C LEU A 32 12.76 -28.27 -21.42
N LEU A 33 13.99 -28.15 -21.89
CA LEU A 33 14.94 -27.11 -21.48
C LEU A 33 14.55 -25.73 -22.03
N LEU A 34 14.04 -25.64 -23.26
CA LEU A 34 13.47 -24.43 -23.85
C LEU A 34 12.16 -24.04 -23.16
N ARG A 35 11.30 -25.00 -22.80
CA ARG A 35 10.13 -24.73 -21.95
C ARG A 35 10.55 -24.34 -20.54
N ALA A 36 11.58 -24.94 -19.96
CA ALA A 36 12.09 -24.54 -18.64
C ALA A 36 12.80 -23.18 -18.68
N SER A 37 13.47 -22.83 -19.79
CA SER A 37 14.09 -21.52 -19.98
C SER A 37 13.04 -20.44 -20.27
N LEU A 38 12.04 -20.72 -21.11
CA LEU A 38 10.89 -19.83 -21.35
C LEU A 38 9.98 -19.71 -20.12
N TRP A 39 9.88 -20.75 -19.29
CA TRP A 39 9.20 -20.69 -18.00
C TRP A 39 10.02 -19.90 -16.96
N ARG A 40 11.36 -20.01 -16.99
CA ARG A 40 12.25 -19.14 -16.19
C ARG A 40 12.26 -17.68 -16.68
N SER A 41 12.01 -17.42 -17.96
CA SER A 41 11.80 -16.06 -18.50
C SER A 41 10.43 -15.46 -18.15
N SER A 42 9.53 -16.23 -17.54
CA SER A 42 8.23 -15.76 -17.06
C SER A 42 8.26 -15.25 -15.60
N ALA A 43 9.41 -15.37 -14.94
CA ALA A 43 9.76 -14.67 -13.71
C ALA A 43 10.52 -13.39 -14.13
N SER A 44 9.93 -12.19 -14.22
CA SER A 44 8.96 -11.55 -13.32
C SER A 44 7.96 -10.73 -14.14
N ARG A 45 6.65 -10.89 -13.93
CA ARG A 45 5.59 -10.07 -14.56
C ARG A 45 5.40 -8.69 -13.91
N CYS A 46 6.43 -8.19 -13.23
CA CYS A 46 6.37 -6.95 -12.49
C CYS A 46 7.50 -6.04 -12.94
N LEU A 47 7.15 -4.77 -13.08
CA LEU A 47 8.04 -3.72 -13.54
C LEU A 47 9.09 -3.44 -12.47
N ALA A 48 10.32 -3.18 -12.93
CA ALA A 48 11.32 -2.54 -12.08
C ALA A 48 10.91 -1.08 -11.86
N ALA A 49 10.98 -0.62 -10.61
CA ALA A 49 10.87 0.81 -10.30
C ALA A 49 12.09 1.55 -10.89
N PRO A 50 11.92 2.81 -11.34
CA PRO A 50 13.00 3.57 -11.95
C PRO A 50 14.10 3.88 -10.93
N PRO A 51 15.35 4.03 -11.37
CA PRO A 51 16.48 4.32 -10.49
C PRO A 51 16.45 5.74 -9.91
N THR A 52 15.59 6.61 -10.44
CA THR A 52 15.43 8.01 -10.02
C THR A 52 13.97 8.44 -10.15
N TRP A 53 13.56 9.38 -9.31
CA TRP A 53 12.22 9.98 -9.30
C TRP A 53 12.28 11.35 -8.60
N ARG A 54 11.29 12.22 -8.82
CA ARG A 54 11.21 13.51 -8.11
C ARG A 54 10.31 13.50 -6.88
N ALA A 55 10.83 14.02 -5.78
CA ALA A 55 10.09 14.35 -4.56
C ALA A 55 9.06 15.45 -4.77
N LEU A 56 8.17 15.64 -3.79
CA LEU A 56 7.10 16.63 -3.86
C LEU A 56 7.63 18.06 -3.96
N ASP A 57 8.82 18.32 -3.42
CA ASP A 57 9.53 19.61 -3.53
C ASP A 57 10.31 19.76 -4.86
N GLY A 58 10.22 18.78 -5.77
CA GLY A 58 10.91 18.75 -7.05
C GLY A 58 12.35 18.21 -7.00
N THR A 59 12.85 17.88 -5.81
CA THR A 59 14.20 17.32 -5.62
C THR A 59 14.33 15.98 -6.35
N LEU A 60 15.39 15.82 -7.15
CA LEU A 60 15.70 14.56 -7.83
C LEU A 60 16.26 13.57 -6.81
N MET A 61 15.49 12.52 -6.55
CA MET A 61 15.83 11.42 -5.66
C MET A 61 16.39 10.25 -6.46
N ARG A 62 17.26 9.46 -5.83
CA ARG A 62 17.83 8.23 -6.39
C ARG A 62 17.35 7.05 -5.56
N ALA A 63 16.91 5.98 -6.22
CA ALA A 63 16.55 4.74 -5.57
C ALA A 63 17.79 4.16 -4.88
N THR A 64 17.82 4.23 -3.55
CA THR A 64 18.86 3.61 -2.73
C THR A 64 18.37 2.27 -2.21
N THR A 65 19.23 1.27 -2.29
CA THR A 65 19.05 -0.02 -1.61
C THR A 65 19.31 0.08 -0.10
N ALA A 66 20.01 1.13 0.34
CA ALA A 66 20.27 1.39 1.74
C ALA A 66 18.97 1.81 2.47
N PRO A 67 18.65 1.22 3.63
CA PRO A 67 17.52 1.66 4.45
C PRO A 67 17.72 3.13 4.86
N THR A 68 16.81 4.01 4.42
CA THR A 68 16.80 5.38 4.90
C THR A 68 16.25 5.39 6.32
N THR A 69 17.10 5.65 7.31
CA THR A 69 16.65 5.81 8.70
C THR A 69 15.94 7.15 8.85
N ARG A 70 14.68 7.12 9.29
CA ARG A 70 13.93 8.31 9.69
C ARG A 70 14.17 8.60 11.15
N THR A 71 14.16 9.88 11.50
CA THR A 71 14.25 10.32 12.90
C THR A 71 12.95 10.10 13.66
N GLU A 72 11.80 10.05 12.96
CA GLU A 72 10.48 9.92 13.56
C GLU A 72 9.46 9.22 12.66
N PRO A 73 8.37 8.69 13.23
CA PRO A 73 7.24 8.19 12.45
C PRO A 73 6.58 9.32 11.63
N SER A 74 6.29 9.04 10.36
CA SER A 74 5.54 9.96 9.51
C SER A 74 4.24 9.31 9.05
N PHE A 75 3.13 9.98 9.31
CA PHE A 75 1.78 9.54 8.96
C PHE A 75 1.19 10.46 7.89
N ILE A 76 0.53 9.84 6.92
CA ILE A 76 -0.14 10.47 5.79
C ILE A 76 -1.62 10.09 5.89
N LEU A 77 -2.48 11.10 5.94
CA LEU A 77 -3.93 10.95 5.84
C LEU A 77 -4.42 11.70 4.61
N LEU A 78 -5.50 11.20 4.00
CA LEU A 78 -6.20 11.87 2.92
C LEU A 78 -7.57 12.34 3.38
N TRP A 79 -7.95 13.55 2.96
CA TRP A 79 -9.29 14.09 3.20
C TRP A 79 -9.79 14.83 1.96
N SER A 80 -10.82 14.31 1.32
CA SER A 80 -11.36 14.84 0.05
C SER A 80 -12.75 15.46 0.18
N THR A 81 -13.37 15.41 1.37
CA THR A 81 -14.73 15.95 1.62
C THR A 81 -14.68 17.29 2.33
N ASP A 82 -15.84 17.95 2.45
CA ASP A 82 -15.95 19.21 3.17
C ASP A 82 -15.54 19.09 4.66
N GLU A 83 -15.11 20.21 5.25
CA GLU A 83 -14.72 20.32 6.65
C GLU A 83 -15.83 19.88 7.61
N SER A 84 -17.10 20.17 7.31
CA SER A 84 -18.25 19.79 8.16
C SER A 84 -18.39 18.28 8.33
N GLN A 85 -17.81 17.49 7.43
CA GLN A 85 -17.80 16.03 7.51
C GLN A 85 -16.65 15.49 8.35
N PHE A 86 -15.71 16.33 8.80
CA PHE A 86 -14.61 15.94 9.69
C PHE A 86 -15.13 15.73 11.11
N ARG A 87 -15.78 14.58 11.28
CA ARG A 87 -16.54 14.19 12.47
C ARG A 87 -15.65 13.63 13.57
N LEU A 88 -16.28 13.25 14.67
CA LEU A 88 -15.62 12.69 15.84
C LEU A 88 -14.71 11.52 15.49
N VAL A 89 -15.14 10.59 14.62
CA VAL A 89 -14.31 9.42 14.25
C VAL A 89 -12.97 9.87 13.65
N SER A 90 -12.97 10.85 12.74
CA SER A 90 -11.75 11.34 12.11
C SER A 90 -10.83 12.10 13.06
N LYS A 91 -11.43 12.89 13.96
CA LYS A 91 -10.68 13.55 15.05
C LYS A 91 -9.99 12.52 15.94
N ARG A 92 -10.70 11.45 16.28
CA ARG A 92 -10.21 10.39 17.16
C ARG A 92 -9.16 9.50 16.50
N ALA A 93 -9.29 9.23 15.21
CA ALA A 93 -8.25 8.56 14.44
C ALA A 93 -6.94 9.37 14.47
N LEU A 94 -7.04 10.69 14.23
CA LEU A 94 -5.90 11.61 14.29
C LEU A 94 -5.26 11.69 15.68
N GLU A 95 -6.06 11.86 16.74
CA GLU A 95 -5.57 11.89 18.12
C GLU A 95 -4.94 10.57 18.55
N ALA A 96 -5.48 9.43 18.11
CA ALA A 96 -4.93 8.12 18.43
C ALA A 96 -3.51 7.92 17.86
N ILE A 97 -3.19 8.55 16.72
CA ILE A 97 -1.83 8.56 16.19
C ILE A 97 -0.87 9.22 17.19
N PHE A 98 -1.18 10.43 17.65
CA PHE A 98 -0.34 11.15 18.61
C PHE A 98 -0.31 10.50 19.99
N PHE A 99 -1.38 9.85 20.41
CA PHE A 99 -1.40 9.07 21.64
C PHE A 99 -0.37 7.93 21.61
N HIS A 100 -0.24 7.24 20.48
CA HIS A 100 0.67 6.11 20.32
C HIS A 100 2.08 6.52 19.87
N HIS A 101 2.19 7.65 19.16
CA HIS A 101 3.40 8.20 18.57
C HIS A 101 3.46 9.71 18.81
N PRO A 102 3.80 10.15 20.03
CA PRO A 102 3.74 11.57 20.41
C PRO A 102 4.70 12.47 19.61
N TYR A 103 5.75 11.91 19.03
CA TYR A 103 6.72 12.61 18.19
C TYR A 103 6.49 12.39 16.69
N ALA A 104 5.38 11.78 16.29
CA ALA A 104 5.08 11.61 14.88
C ALA A 104 4.85 12.95 14.18
N SER A 105 5.19 13.00 12.89
CA SER A 105 4.61 13.98 11.97
C SER A 105 3.34 13.41 11.35
N VAL A 106 2.26 14.20 11.31
CA VAL A 106 1.01 13.86 10.65
C VAL A 106 0.68 14.90 9.59
N ARG A 107 0.69 14.48 8.34
CA ARG A 107 0.33 15.32 7.18
C ARG A 107 -1.02 14.89 6.64
N VAL A 108 -1.98 15.80 6.66
CA VAL A 108 -3.30 15.61 6.06
C VAL A 108 -3.30 16.26 4.69
N PHE A 109 -3.33 15.45 3.64
CA PHE A 109 -3.44 15.95 2.27
C PHE A 109 -4.91 16.20 1.92
N SER A 110 -5.25 17.47 1.67
CA SER A 110 -6.61 17.90 1.42
C SER A 110 -6.65 19.20 0.62
N ASN A 111 -7.55 19.26 -0.37
CA ASN A 111 -7.85 20.49 -1.10
C ASN A 111 -9.10 21.21 -0.56
N THR A 112 -9.80 20.63 0.41
CA THR A 112 -11.06 21.14 0.97
C THR A 112 -10.90 21.71 2.38
N LEU A 113 -9.99 21.16 3.20
CA LEU A 113 -9.74 21.69 4.54
C LEU A 113 -8.97 23.03 4.50
N PRO A 114 -9.20 23.97 5.43
CA PRO A 114 -8.32 25.12 5.63
C PRO A 114 -6.88 24.70 5.97
N LEU A 115 -5.88 25.50 5.60
CA LEU A 115 -4.47 25.18 5.88
C LEU A 115 -4.16 25.21 7.39
N ASP A 116 -4.88 26.05 8.13
CA ASP A 116 -4.82 26.22 9.57
C ASP A 116 -5.80 25.33 10.34
N PHE A 117 -6.50 24.41 9.66
CA PHE A 117 -7.49 23.51 10.27
C PHE A 117 -6.92 22.70 11.46
N LEU A 118 -5.63 22.34 11.39
CA LEU A 118 -4.94 21.58 12.44
C LEU A 118 -4.13 22.46 13.40
N SER A 119 -4.22 23.79 13.30
CA SER A 119 -3.51 24.72 14.17
C SER A 119 -3.72 24.48 15.68
N PRO A 120 -4.87 24.00 16.19
CA PRO A 120 -4.99 23.67 17.61
C PRO A 120 -4.04 22.56 18.06
N LEU A 121 -3.74 21.58 17.18
CA LEU A 121 -2.77 20.53 17.47
C LEU A 121 -1.34 21.06 17.39
N SER A 122 -1.04 21.88 16.38
CA SER A 122 0.26 22.52 16.22
C SER A 122 0.58 23.43 17.41
N ALA A 123 -0.39 24.21 17.89
CA ALA A 123 -0.28 25.05 19.08
C ALA A 123 -0.08 24.23 20.37
N ALA A 124 -0.55 22.98 20.40
CA ALA A 124 -0.29 22.05 21.49
C ALA A 124 1.06 21.31 21.37
N GLY A 125 1.90 21.67 20.40
CA GLY A 125 3.24 21.08 20.19
C GLY A 125 3.27 19.82 19.33
N PHE A 126 2.14 19.40 18.77
CA PHE A 126 2.09 18.26 17.84
C PHE A 126 2.46 18.68 16.41
N ARG A 127 3.16 17.82 15.69
CA ARG A 127 3.52 18.08 14.29
C ARG A 127 2.39 17.65 13.36
N ALA A 128 1.32 18.44 13.34
CA ALA A 128 0.18 18.25 12.46
C ALA A 128 0.09 19.39 11.44
N SER A 129 -0.14 19.06 10.17
CA SER A 129 -0.28 20.06 9.10
C SER A 129 -1.21 19.60 7.98
N VAL A 130 -1.93 20.56 7.38
CA VAL A 130 -2.69 20.34 6.15
C VAL A 130 -1.84 20.70 4.95
N HIS A 131 -1.85 19.85 3.93
CA HIS A 131 -1.11 20.04 2.69
C HIS A 131 -2.06 20.01 1.49
N ARG A 132 -1.89 20.94 0.55
CA ARG A 132 -2.53 20.87 -0.76
C ARG A 132 -1.85 19.81 -1.62
N TYR A 133 -2.59 19.25 -2.56
CA TYR A 133 -2.03 18.40 -3.60
C TYR A 133 -2.53 18.84 -4.98
N ASN A 134 -1.62 18.79 -5.94
CA ASN A 134 -1.94 18.81 -7.36
C ASN A 134 -1.82 17.37 -7.88
N LEU A 135 -2.88 16.86 -8.50
CA LEU A 135 -2.91 15.46 -8.96
C LEU A 135 -1.85 15.20 -10.05
N SER A 136 -1.72 16.10 -11.01
CA SER A 136 -0.68 16.03 -12.06
C SER A 136 0.73 16.18 -11.45
N GLU A 137 0.87 17.13 -10.52
CA GLU A 137 1.99 17.30 -9.59
C GLU A 137 2.52 15.97 -9.03
N LEU A 138 1.61 15.31 -8.33
CA LEU A 138 1.88 14.13 -7.54
C LEU A 138 2.12 12.89 -8.40
N LEU A 139 1.35 12.70 -9.47
CA LEU A 139 1.48 11.52 -10.34
C LEU A 139 2.60 11.66 -11.37
N ALA A 140 3.18 12.85 -11.56
CA ALA A 140 4.32 13.05 -12.44
C ALA A 140 5.46 12.07 -12.12
N GLU A 141 6.05 11.52 -13.18
CA GLU A 141 7.11 10.49 -13.14
C GLU A 141 6.71 9.17 -12.46
N THR A 142 5.41 8.90 -12.34
CA THR A 142 4.87 7.59 -11.93
C THR A 142 4.10 6.93 -13.08
N PRO A 143 3.88 5.60 -13.06
CA PRO A 143 3.06 4.93 -14.07
C PRO A 143 1.61 5.42 -14.06
N ALA A 144 1.12 5.92 -12.92
CA ALA A 144 -0.22 6.48 -12.79
C ALA A 144 -0.41 7.81 -13.54
N ALA A 145 0.66 8.48 -14.00
CA ALA A 145 0.54 9.68 -14.82
C ALA A 145 -0.30 9.47 -16.08
N ALA A 146 -0.24 8.28 -16.68
CA ALA A 146 -1.00 7.96 -17.89
C ALA A 146 -2.51 8.06 -17.64
N TRP A 147 -2.99 7.64 -16.46
CA TRP A 147 -4.41 7.65 -16.09
C TRP A 147 -5.04 9.05 -16.13
N ILE A 148 -4.30 10.09 -15.74
CA ILE A 148 -4.74 11.49 -15.82
C ILE A 148 -5.15 11.83 -17.26
N SER A 149 -4.26 11.55 -18.20
CA SER A 149 -4.46 11.93 -19.60
C SER A 149 -5.48 11.05 -20.34
N SER A 150 -5.61 9.77 -19.96
CA SER A 150 -6.39 8.80 -20.73
C SER A 150 -7.80 8.54 -20.18
N THR A 151 -7.99 8.68 -18.87
CA THR A 151 -9.14 8.03 -18.19
C THR A 151 -9.76 8.88 -17.09
N GLN A 152 -9.07 9.90 -16.57
CA GLN A 152 -9.60 10.76 -15.52
C GLN A 152 -10.94 11.43 -15.88
N PRO A 153 -11.18 11.96 -17.09
CA PRO A 153 -12.46 12.61 -17.40
C PRO A 153 -13.66 11.66 -17.25
N GLU A 154 -13.55 10.42 -17.72
CA GLU A 154 -14.59 9.39 -17.53
C GLU A 154 -14.65 8.92 -16.07
N ALA A 155 -13.50 8.87 -15.39
CA ALA A 155 -13.43 8.49 -13.99
C ALA A 155 -14.21 9.45 -13.08
N GLU A 156 -14.18 10.76 -13.36
CA GLU A 156 -14.85 11.81 -12.59
C GLU A 156 -16.37 11.68 -12.57
N GLU A 157 -16.95 11.10 -13.63
CA GLU A 157 -18.38 10.81 -13.73
C GLU A 157 -18.77 9.51 -12.99
N GLY A 158 -17.77 8.70 -12.61
CA GLY A 158 -17.97 7.41 -11.97
C GLY A 158 -18.47 7.52 -10.52
N PRO A 159 -19.35 6.61 -10.06
CA PRO A 159 -19.92 6.66 -8.70
C PRO A 159 -18.87 6.45 -7.60
N TYR A 160 -17.69 5.93 -7.95
CA TYR A 160 -16.60 5.62 -7.03
C TYR A 160 -15.38 6.53 -7.20
N TYR A 161 -15.50 7.63 -7.96
CA TYR A 161 -14.39 8.51 -8.30
C TYR A 161 -13.53 8.90 -7.10
N TYR A 162 -14.15 9.43 -6.03
CA TYR A 162 -13.41 9.87 -4.85
C TYR A 162 -12.69 8.73 -4.13
N SER A 163 -13.25 7.52 -4.15
CA SER A 163 -12.57 6.34 -3.62
C SER A 163 -11.33 6.03 -4.46
N HIS A 164 -11.47 5.96 -5.79
CA HIS A 164 -10.36 5.67 -6.68
C HIS A 164 -9.28 6.77 -6.67
N LEU A 165 -9.69 8.03 -6.53
CA LEU A 165 -8.79 9.15 -6.37
C LEU A 165 -7.94 8.97 -5.11
N THR A 166 -8.57 8.66 -3.97
CA THR A 166 -7.80 8.42 -2.74
C THR A 166 -6.93 7.16 -2.81
N ASP A 167 -7.33 6.13 -3.56
CA ASP A 167 -6.52 4.94 -3.86
C ASP A 167 -5.24 5.27 -4.65
N VAL A 168 -5.31 6.12 -5.68
CA VAL A 168 -4.09 6.49 -6.43
C VAL A 168 -3.22 7.49 -5.65
N LEU A 169 -3.85 8.43 -4.93
CA LEU A 169 -3.14 9.42 -4.10
C LEU A 169 -2.30 8.76 -3.01
N ARG A 170 -2.86 7.77 -2.27
CA ARG A 170 -2.12 7.08 -1.19
C ARG A 170 -0.92 6.30 -1.72
N LEU A 171 -1.05 5.69 -2.90
CA LEU A 171 0.04 4.96 -3.54
C LEU A 171 1.17 5.90 -3.96
N ALA A 172 0.83 7.01 -4.61
CA ALA A 172 1.81 7.99 -5.07
C ALA A 172 2.50 8.71 -3.90
N LEU A 173 1.74 9.11 -2.88
CA LEU A 173 2.28 9.73 -1.67
C LEU A 173 3.24 8.80 -0.94
N LEU A 174 2.88 7.53 -0.73
CA LEU A 174 3.79 6.57 -0.12
C LEU A 174 4.99 6.24 -1.02
N TYR A 175 4.82 6.21 -2.34
CA TYR A 175 5.94 5.98 -3.24
C TYR A 175 6.96 7.12 -3.14
N LYS A 176 6.50 8.37 -3.07
CA LYS A 176 7.38 9.54 -2.99
C LYS A 176 7.93 9.74 -1.57
N GLU A 177 7.08 9.70 -0.57
CA GLU A 177 7.46 10.13 0.78
C GLU A 177 7.76 8.95 1.71
N GLY A 178 7.22 7.76 1.42
CA GLY A 178 7.11 6.63 2.33
C GLY A 178 6.43 6.98 3.66
N GLY A 179 6.56 6.08 4.63
CA GLY A 179 5.96 6.22 5.96
C GLY A 179 4.71 5.38 6.10
N VAL A 180 3.72 5.91 6.82
CA VAL A 180 2.48 5.22 7.15
C VAL A 180 1.30 5.97 6.55
N TYR A 181 0.52 5.30 5.71
CA TYR A 181 -0.80 5.78 5.34
C TYR A 181 -1.86 5.15 6.25
N LEU A 182 -2.79 5.98 6.72
CA LEU A 182 -4.01 5.56 7.40
C LEU A 182 -5.20 6.26 6.76
N ASP A 183 -6.28 5.50 6.52
CA ASP A 183 -7.57 6.11 6.26
C ASP A 183 -7.97 6.98 7.47
N SER A 184 -8.56 8.13 7.18
CA SER A 184 -8.88 9.14 8.19
C SER A 184 -9.89 8.68 9.25
N ASP A 185 -10.55 7.54 9.05
CA ASP A 185 -11.51 6.91 9.96
C ASP A 185 -10.96 5.64 10.64
N VAL A 186 -9.67 5.33 10.45
CA VAL A 186 -9.01 4.18 11.08
C VAL A 186 -8.46 4.56 12.45
N LEU A 187 -9.04 3.96 13.49
CA LEU A 187 -8.58 4.15 14.86
C LEU A 187 -7.35 3.26 15.17
N LEU A 188 -6.22 3.90 15.45
CA LEU A 188 -5.00 3.20 15.89
C LEU A 188 -5.14 2.74 17.36
N LEU A 189 -5.18 1.42 17.59
CA LEU A 189 -5.35 0.84 18.93
C LEU A 189 -4.04 0.46 19.62
N ARG A 190 -2.96 0.34 18.84
CA ARG A 190 -1.62 -0.04 19.28
C ARG A 190 -0.60 0.67 18.42
N PRO A 191 0.58 0.99 18.94
CA PRO A 191 1.61 1.59 18.14
C PRO A 191 2.16 0.64 17.08
N PHE A 192 2.56 1.22 15.97
CA PHE A 192 3.39 0.56 14.97
C PHE A 192 4.84 0.52 15.44
N ARG A 193 5.54 -0.56 15.10
CA ARG A 193 7.00 -0.54 15.13
C ARG A 193 7.48 -0.41 13.72
N LEU A 194 8.04 0.74 13.37
CA LEU A 194 8.50 1.00 12.02
C LEU A 194 9.97 0.62 11.94
N ALA A 195 10.36 -0.20 10.96
CA ALA A 195 11.72 -0.71 10.85
C ALA A 195 12.75 0.40 10.57
N ASP A 196 12.31 1.52 9.97
CA ASP A 196 13.14 2.67 9.62
C ASP A 196 13.17 3.76 10.70
N VAL A 197 12.50 3.58 11.83
CA VAL A 197 12.47 4.56 12.93
C VAL A 197 13.15 3.98 14.19
N PRO A 198 14.15 4.65 14.78
CA PRO A 198 14.77 4.23 16.03
C PRO A 198 13.77 4.02 17.16
N THR A 199 13.97 2.95 17.94
CA THR A 199 13.09 2.59 19.06
C THR A 199 13.05 3.62 20.19
N THR A 200 14.00 4.55 20.24
CA THR A 200 14.03 5.65 21.21
C THR A 200 12.89 6.67 20.99
N HIS A 201 12.33 6.73 19.79
CA HIS A 201 11.17 7.58 19.44
C HIS A 201 9.90 6.76 19.15
N ALA A 202 10.02 5.43 19.04
CA ALA A 202 8.93 4.53 18.68
C ALA A 202 8.17 4.02 19.92
N SER A 203 7.25 4.86 20.39
CA SER A 203 6.11 4.50 21.23
C SER A 203 6.32 4.14 22.71
N LEU A 204 5.36 4.57 23.54
CA LEU A 204 5.20 4.28 24.96
C LEU A 204 4.90 2.80 25.30
N ALA A 205 4.92 1.87 24.33
CA ALA A 205 4.56 0.46 24.56
C ALA A 205 5.79 -0.46 24.72
N PRO A 206 5.71 -1.49 25.60
CA PRO A 206 6.83 -2.39 25.84
C PRO A 206 7.31 -3.12 24.57
N ALA A 207 8.63 -3.25 24.46
CA ALA A 207 9.42 -3.78 23.34
C ALA A 207 9.17 -5.27 22.98
N ALA A 208 8.16 -5.96 23.53
CA ALA A 208 8.00 -7.41 23.37
C ALA A 208 6.97 -7.93 22.34
N ALA A 209 6.00 -7.14 21.83
CA ALA A 209 4.80 -7.77 21.22
C ALA A 209 4.66 -7.77 19.68
N THR A 210 5.47 -7.04 18.90
CA THR A 210 5.28 -6.94 17.44
C THR A 210 6.59 -6.80 16.68
N ALA A 211 6.74 -7.54 15.57
CA ALA A 211 7.86 -7.40 14.65
C ALA A 211 7.87 -6.01 13.99
N PRO A 212 9.04 -5.44 13.68
CA PRO A 212 9.13 -4.21 12.90
C PRO A 212 8.44 -4.36 11.54
N MET A 213 7.61 -3.38 11.21
CA MET A 213 6.85 -3.26 9.99
C MET A 213 7.67 -2.50 8.96
N ARG A 214 7.81 -3.11 7.79
CA ARG A 214 8.35 -2.53 6.56
C ARG A 214 7.65 -3.20 5.40
N ASN A 215 7.28 -2.45 4.36
CA ASN A 215 6.46 -2.96 3.25
C ASN A 215 5.20 -3.69 3.75
N ALA A 216 4.50 -3.14 4.73
CA ALA A 216 3.37 -3.78 5.36
C ALA A 216 2.03 -3.27 4.82
N ILE A 217 1.07 -4.19 4.69
CA ILE A 217 -0.28 -3.92 4.21
C ILE A 217 -1.33 -4.63 5.07
N GLY A 218 -2.46 -3.95 5.33
CA GLY A 218 -3.60 -4.50 6.03
C GLY A 218 -4.39 -5.54 5.21
N ILE A 219 -5.10 -6.42 5.91
CA ILE A 219 -6.06 -7.37 5.32
C ILE A 219 -7.48 -6.90 5.61
N GLU A 220 -8.36 -6.95 4.60
CA GLU A 220 -9.80 -6.71 4.73
C GLU A 220 -10.53 -7.98 5.20
N SER A 221 -10.33 -9.10 4.50
CA SER A 221 -10.98 -10.38 4.80
C SER A 221 -10.05 -11.57 4.56
N TYR A 222 -10.21 -12.60 5.39
CA TYR A 222 -9.52 -13.90 5.29
C TYR A 222 -10.33 -14.96 4.52
N THR A 223 -11.61 -14.69 4.27
CA THR A 223 -12.41 -15.48 3.34
C THR A 223 -12.43 -14.71 2.03
N GLY A 224 -11.84 -15.27 0.98
CA GLY A 224 -12.16 -14.80 -0.36
C GLY A 224 -13.68 -14.77 -0.47
N SER A 225 -14.26 -13.59 -0.72
CA SER A 225 -15.68 -13.56 -1.10
C SER A 225 -15.85 -14.53 -2.27
N SER A 226 -17.00 -15.18 -2.40
CA SER A 226 -17.25 -16.12 -3.50
C SER A 226 -17.07 -15.49 -4.89
N TRP A 227 -16.99 -14.15 -4.97
CA TRP A 227 -16.68 -13.36 -6.15
C TRP A 227 -15.21 -12.95 -6.30
N SER A 228 -14.40 -13.04 -5.25
CA SER A 228 -12.98 -12.70 -5.30
C SER A 228 -12.17 -13.86 -5.86
N PRO A 229 -11.35 -13.66 -6.92
CA PRO A 229 -10.48 -14.71 -7.45
C PRO A 229 -9.34 -15.09 -6.48
N PHE A 230 -9.15 -14.38 -5.36
CA PHE A 230 -8.08 -14.62 -4.38
C PHE A 230 -8.56 -15.55 -3.26
N ARG A 231 -8.04 -16.78 -3.25
CA ARG A 231 -8.54 -17.87 -2.38
C ARG A 231 -8.19 -17.73 -0.88
N ASN A 232 -7.29 -16.82 -0.49
CA ASN A 232 -6.70 -16.82 0.87
C ASN A 232 -6.80 -15.49 1.66
N HIS A 233 -6.81 -14.33 1.01
CA HIS A 233 -7.04 -13.02 1.67
C HIS A 233 -7.32 -11.92 0.63
N VAL A 234 -8.01 -10.87 1.06
CA VAL A 234 -8.13 -9.60 0.34
C VAL A 234 -7.38 -8.53 1.12
N LEU A 235 -6.45 -7.85 0.46
CA LEU A 235 -5.71 -6.73 1.05
C LEU A 235 -6.60 -5.48 1.11
N ASN A 236 -6.41 -4.62 2.11
CA ASN A 236 -7.07 -3.32 2.16
C ASN A 236 -6.11 -2.18 1.81
N GLY A 237 -6.69 -1.04 1.41
CA GLY A 237 -5.95 0.20 1.18
C GLY A 237 -5.91 1.11 2.42
N ALA A 238 -6.48 0.69 3.55
CA ALA A 238 -6.75 1.54 4.71
C ALA A 238 -5.53 1.70 5.63
N VAL A 239 -4.61 0.74 5.63
CA VAL A 239 -3.37 0.78 6.42
C VAL A 239 -2.20 0.26 5.58
N LEU A 240 -1.26 1.15 5.26
CA LEU A 240 -0.11 0.84 4.42
C LEU A 240 1.17 1.43 5.05
N VAL A 241 2.24 0.64 5.12
CA VAL A 241 3.54 1.07 5.65
C VAL A 241 4.62 0.74 4.63
N PHE A 242 5.15 1.75 3.96
CA PHE A 242 6.12 1.52 2.89
C PHE A 242 7.28 2.51 2.97
N PRO A 243 8.51 2.07 2.66
CA PRO A 243 9.58 3.00 2.32
C PRO A 243 9.24 3.71 1.00
N PRO A 244 9.85 4.88 0.75
CA PRO A 244 9.75 5.50 -0.56
C PRO A 244 10.36 4.57 -1.62
N SER A 245 9.98 4.77 -2.88
CA SER A 245 10.45 3.98 -4.03
C SER A 245 10.07 2.49 -4.01
N SER A 246 9.07 2.08 -3.21
CA SER A 246 8.68 0.67 -3.13
C SER A 246 8.29 0.10 -4.50
N PRO A 247 8.90 -1.02 -4.94
CA PRO A 247 8.53 -1.71 -6.18
C PRO A 247 7.06 -2.18 -6.17
N PHE A 248 6.52 -2.51 -5.01
CA PHE A 248 5.10 -2.86 -4.86
C PHE A 248 4.19 -1.70 -5.26
N LEU A 249 4.45 -0.51 -4.69
CA LEU A 249 3.65 0.70 -4.97
C LEU A 249 3.78 1.12 -6.44
N TRP A 250 4.97 0.99 -7.03
CA TRP A 250 5.18 1.24 -8.46
C TRP A 250 4.30 0.34 -9.34
N ASN A 251 4.30 -0.96 -9.07
CA ASN A 251 3.48 -1.93 -9.80
C ASN A 251 1.98 -1.75 -9.54
N ALA A 252 1.59 -1.28 -8.36
CA ALA A 252 0.21 -0.94 -8.06
C ALA A 252 -0.27 0.26 -8.88
N MET A 253 0.52 1.33 -8.97
CA MET A 253 0.21 2.49 -9.82
C MET A 253 0.14 2.14 -11.30
N ASP A 254 1.03 1.26 -11.77
CA ASP A 254 1.02 0.78 -13.15
C ASP A 254 -0.25 -0.03 -13.46
N GLU A 255 -0.65 -0.93 -12.57
CA GLU A 255 -1.90 -1.67 -12.73
C GLU A 255 -3.14 -0.78 -12.64
N PHE A 256 -3.11 0.24 -11.78
CA PHE A 256 -4.17 1.22 -11.63
C PHE A 256 -4.44 1.91 -12.96
N ALA A 257 -3.38 2.40 -13.61
CA ALA A 257 -3.52 3.07 -14.91
C ALA A 257 -3.95 2.12 -16.03
N ARG A 258 -3.36 0.92 -16.12
CA ARG A 258 -3.60 0.00 -17.25
C ARG A 258 -4.96 -0.69 -17.20
N THR A 259 -5.50 -0.91 -16.02
CA THR A 259 -6.70 -1.74 -15.84
C THR A 259 -7.86 -0.97 -15.23
N TYR A 260 -7.78 0.36 -15.14
CA TYR A 260 -8.78 1.19 -14.47
C TYR A 260 -10.22 0.81 -14.87
N ASN A 261 -11.09 0.66 -13.87
CA ASN A 261 -12.51 0.38 -14.09
C ASN A 261 -13.38 1.32 -13.25
N PRO A 262 -14.06 2.32 -13.85
CA PRO A 262 -14.86 3.28 -13.09
C PRO A 262 -16.10 2.66 -12.42
N LYS A 263 -16.52 1.47 -12.85
CA LYS A 263 -17.78 0.83 -12.42
C LYS A 263 -17.61 -0.05 -11.18
N LEU A 264 -16.38 -0.35 -10.76
CA LEU A 264 -16.10 -1.30 -9.69
C LEU A 264 -15.25 -0.65 -8.60
N TRP A 265 -15.85 -0.45 -7.42
CA TRP A 265 -15.18 0.15 -6.26
C TRP A 265 -13.88 -0.57 -5.87
N GLY A 266 -13.94 -1.90 -5.67
CA GLY A 266 -12.81 -2.67 -5.18
C GLY A 266 -11.71 -2.88 -6.23
N TRP A 267 -12.05 -2.75 -7.51
CA TRP A 267 -11.18 -3.12 -8.62
C TRP A 267 -9.91 -2.27 -8.70
N ASN A 268 -10.00 -0.99 -8.35
CA ASN A 268 -8.88 -0.04 -8.40
C ASN A 268 -8.18 0.14 -7.04
N GLY A 269 -8.75 -0.40 -5.95
CA GLY A 269 -8.21 -0.31 -4.60
C GLY A 269 -7.84 -1.69 -4.05
N PRO A 270 -8.62 -2.26 -3.11
CA PRO A 270 -8.26 -3.50 -2.40
C PRO A 270 -7.98 -4.70 -3.32
N GLU A 271 -8.77 -4.89 -4.38
CA GLU A 271 -8.55 -6.00 -5.31
C GLU A 271 -7.30 -5.79 -6.16
N LEU A 272 -6.99 -4.54 -6.54
CA LEU A 272 -5.75 -4.20 -7.23
C LEU A 272 -4.53 -4.55 -6.39
N LEU A 273 -4.51 -4.14 -5.12
CA LEU A 273 -3.41 -4.43 -4.20
C LEU A 273 -3.23 -5.95 -4.07
N THR A 274 -4.34 -6.68 -3.99
CA THR A 274 -4.33 -8.13 -3.92
C THR A 274 -3.80 -8.78 -5.20
N ARG A 275 -4.18 -8.27 -6.39
CA ARG A 275 -3.67 -8.72 -7.70
C ARG A 275 -2.16 -8.51 -7.84
N VAL A 276 -1.66 -7.33 -7.47
CA VAL A 276 -0.24 -6.99 -7.53
C VAL A 276 0.55 -7.89 -6.59
N HIS A 277 0.10 -8.03 -5.34
CA HIS A 277 0.74 -8.89 -4.34
C HIS A 277 0.87 -10.33 -4.83
N ALA A 278 -0.24 -10.91 -5.31
CA ALA A 278 -0.27 -12.28 -5.82
C ALA A 278 0.58 -12.48 -7.08
N ARG A 279 0.68 -11.46 -7.95
CA ARG A 279 1.43 -11.53 -9.21
C ARG A 279 2.94 -11.41 -9.01
N CYS A 280 3.39 -10.48 -8.16
CA CYS A 280 4.78 -10.06 -8.14
C CYS A 280 5.70 -10.91 -7.27
N GLY A 281 5.16 -11.60 -6.25
CA GLY A 281 5.95 -12.51 -5.42
C GLY A 281 7.22 -11.87 -4.85
N PHE A 282 7.12 -10.61 -4.39
CA PHE A 282 8.25 -9.86 -3.85
C PHE A 282 8.91 -10.62 -2.69
N GLY A 283 10.24 -10.66 -2.66
CA GLY A 283 11.02 -11.37 -1.65
C GLY A 283 12.26 -10.60 -1.22
N GLY A 284 12.94 -11.07 -0.17
CA GLY A 284 14.09 -10.37 0.41
C GLY A 284 13.67 -9.01 1.00
N ASP A 285 14.43 -7.96 0.72
CA ASP A 285 14.11 -6.61 1.21
C ASP A 285 12.81 -6.06 0.62
N ASP A 286 12.31 -6.57 -0.51
CA ASP A 286 11.06 -6.09 -1.10
C ASP A 286 9.83 -6.89 -0.65
N GLU A 287 10.01 -7.91 0.20
CA GLU A 287 8.91 -8.73 0.70
C GLU A 287 7.81 -7.87 1.34
N VAL A 288 6.57 -8.10 0.90
CA VAL A 288 5.40 -7.38 1.39
C VAL A 288 4.79 -8.15 2.55
N GLN A 289 4.86 -7.56 3.74
CA GLN A 289 4.33 -8.15 4.95
C GLN A 289 2.81 -7.97 5.01
N VAL A 290 2.07 -9.08 5.07
CA VAL A 290 0.62 -9.03 5.18
C VAL A 290 0.21 -9.14 6.66
N HIS A 291 -0.42 -8.09 7.19
CA HIS A 291 -0.75 -7.99 8.62
C HIS A 291 -2.26 -8.07 8.89
N TRP A 292 -2.68 -9.15 9.57
CA TRP A 292 -4.08 -9.43 9.92
C TRP A 292 -4.58 -8.71 11.19
N ARG A 293 -3.68 -8.11 11.99
CA ARG A 293 -4.05 -7.43 13.25
C ARG A 293 -4.58 -6.01 13.06
N VAL A 294 -4.89 -5.62 11.82
CA VAL A 294 -5.67 -4.43 11.51
C VAL A 294 -7.14 -4.83 11.58
N ARG A 295 -7.75 -4.76 12.77
CA ARG A 295 -9.22 -4.79 12.89
C ARG A 295 -9.70 -3.34 12.78
N THR A 296 -10.40 -3.02 11.71
CA THR A 296 -11.24 -1.83 11.61
C THR A 296 -12.45 -1.99 12.52
N GLN A 297 -12.24 -1.84 13.84
CA GLN A 297 -13.33 -1.89 14.80
C GLN A 297 -13.90 -0.49 15.00
N LEU A 298 -15.06 -0.23 14.40
CA LEU A 298 -15.94 0.89 14.72
C LEU A 298 -16.63 0.62 16.08
N ALA A 299 -15.87 0.56 17.17
CA ALA A 299 -16.45 0.29 18.50
C ALA A 299 -15.73 1.13 19.56
N LEU A 300 -16.44 2.15 20.07
CA LEU A 300 -15.88 3.12 20.97
C LEU A 300 -16.89 3.55 22.03
N SER A 301 -16.52 3.36 23.29
CA SER A 301 -16.98 4.20 24.41
C SER A 301 -15.96 4.22 25.55
N THR A 302 -15.44 3.06 25.98
CA THR A 302 -14.68 2.95 27.24
C THR A 302 -13.18 3.31 27.16
N ARG A 303 -12.57 3.39 25.97
CA ARG A 303 -11.16 3.79 25.83
C ARG A 303 -10.95 5.29 25.59
N PHE A 304 -12.03 6.03 25.31
CA PHE A 304 -11.93 7.46 24.99
C PHE A 304 -11.66 8.34 26.21
N GLU A 305 -12.21 8.00 27.37
CA GLU A 305 -11.95 8.74 28.61
C GLU A 305 -10.46 8.78 28.96
N ALA A 306 -9.71 7.70 28.64
CA ALA A 306 -8.26 7.64 28.87
C ALA A 306 -7.45 8.49 27.88
N VAL A 307 -7.92 8.65 26.64
CA VAL A 307 -7.29 9.55 25.64
C VAL A 307 -7.61 11.00 25.99
N ASP A 308 -8.87 11.31 26.30
CA ASP A 308 -9.29 12.66 26.71
C ASP A 308 -8.58 13.12 27.98
N ALA A 309 -8.44 12.27 28.98
CA ALA A 309 -7.71 12.60 30.21
C ALA A 309 -6.23 12.89 29.96
N ARG A 310 -5.59 12.14 29.04
CA ARG A 310 -4.17 12.34 28.70
C ARG A 310 -3.93 13.50 27.76
N VAL A 311 -4.78 13.71 26.76
CA VAL A 311 -4.71 14.89 25.89
C VAL A 311 -4.91 16.13 26.74
N SER A 312 -5.93 16.16 27.60
CA SER A 312 -6.18 17.27 28.54
C SER A 312 -5.01 17.50 29.50
N ALA A 313 -4.36 16.42 29.99
CA ALA A 313 -3.18 16.52 30.83
C ALA A 313 -1.96 17.08 30.07
N LEU A 314 -1.74 16.67 28.80
CA LEU A 314 -0.67 17.19 27.95
C LEU A 314 -0.89 18.67 27.61
N THR A 315 -2.12 19.08 27.26
CA THR A 315 -2.43 20.50 27.01
C THR A 315 -2.26 21.34 28.27
N SER A 316 -2.58 20.78 29.44
CA SER A 316 -2.39 21.46 30.73
C SER A 316 -0.92 21.59 31.11
N ALA A 317 -0.11 20.55 30.83
CA ALA A 317 1.33 20.58 31.07
C ALA A 317 2.06 21.57 30.16
N CYS A 318 1.67 21.69 28.88
CA CYS A 318 2.20 22.73 27.98
C CYS A 318 1.91 24.14 28.52
N LYS A 319 0.66 24.42 28.91
CA LYS A 319 0.27 25.72 29.50
C LYS A 319 0.99 26.07 30.80
N HIS A 320 1.41 25.07 31.57
CA HIS A 320 2.14 25.28 32.82
C HIS A 320 3.63 25.55 32.58
N THR A 321 4.17 25.01 31.48
CA THR A 321 5.58 25.18 31.09
C THR A 321 5.83 26.55 30.46
N GLU A 322 4.90 27.03 29.63
CA GLU A 322 4.94 28.40 29.06
C GLU A 322 4.89 29.48 30.15
N ARG A 323 4.03 29.32 31.17
CA ARG A 323 3.97 30.28 32.30
C ARG A 323 5.23 30.33 33.15
N ARG A 324 6.04 29.27 33.18
CA ARG A 324 7.32 29.27 33.90
C ARG A 324 8.44 29.93 33.12
N LEU A 325 8.36 29.92 31.79
CA LEU A 325 9.33 30.58 30.91
C LEU A 325 9.06 32.09 30.80
N ASP A 326 7.80 32.53 30.90
CA ASP A 326 7.44 33.96 30.97
C ASP A 326 7.72 34.61 32.35
N GLN A 327 8.08 33.82 33.37
CA GLN A 327 8.35 34.28 34.73
C GLN A 327 9.83 34.20 35.13
N SER A 328 10.73 33.88 34.19
CA SER A 328 12.19 33.83 34.35
C SER A 328 12.88 34.83 33.45
#